data_AF-A0A385PY91-F1
#
_entry.id   AF-A0A385PY91-F1
#
_cell.length_a   1.000
_cell.length_b   1.000
_cell.length_c   1.000
_cell.angle_alpha   90.00
_cell.angle_beta   90.00
_cell.angle_gamma   90.00
#
_symmetry.space_group_name_H-M   'P 1'
#
loop_
_entity.id
_entity.type
_entity.pdbx_description
1 polymer ?
#
loop_
_entity_poly.entity_id
_entity_poly.type
_entity_poly.pdbx_seq_one_letter_code
_entity_poly.pdbx_strand_id
1 'polypeptide(L)'
;MIEKYIATFFSHFGAIRFQRELKPYGIKGVIKPVPRSLSSSCGTCVEFEIDMTNKERLSDAVVSFENNNMFVNDKHNEIEQVVAITENGYEKVYMARQ
;
A
#
# COMPACT_ATOMS: atom_id res chain seq x y z
N MET A 1 13.18 -7.74 -8.28
CA MET A 1 13.63 -6.45 -7.68
C MET A 1 12.57 -6.10 -6.64
N ILE A 2 12.94 -5.96 -5.37
CA ILE A 2 11.94 -5.75 -4.31
C ILE A 2 11.75 -4.26 -4.08
N GLU A 3 10.52 -3.80 -4.15
CA GLU A 3 10.12 -2.42 -3.83
C GLU A 3 9.23 -2.41 -2.60
N LYS A 4 9.36 -1.36 -1.78
CA LYS A 4 8.61 -1.22 -0.52
C LYS A 4 7.62 -0.08 -0.60
N TYR A 5 6.46 -0.29 0.00
CA TYR A 5 5.36 0.66 -0.06
C TYR A 5 4.71 0.80 1.31
N ILE A 6 4.03 1.94 1.53
CA ILE A 6 3.17 2.17 2.69
C ILE A 6 1.80 2.60 2.20
N ALA A 7 0.75 1.90 2.63
CA ALA A 7 -0.63 2.35 2.49
C ALA A 7 -1.12 2.91 3.84
N THR A 8 -1.75 4.08 3.83
CA THR A 8 -2.47 4.63 4.99
C THR A 8 -3.97 4.54 4.78
N PHE A 9 -4.75 4.59 5.87
CA PHE A 9 -6.17 4.23 5.86
C PHE A 9 -6.98 5.16 6.75
N PHE A 10 -8.22 5.43 6.34
CA PHE A 10 -9.18 6.22 7.12
C PHE A 10 -9.60 5.51 8.42
N SER A 11 -9.39 4.20 8.50
CA SER A 11 -9.72 3.40 9.68
C SER A 11 -8.72 2.29 9.94
N HIS A 12 -8.60 1.89 11.20
CA HIS A 12 -7.81 0.72 11.61
C HIS A 12 -8.34 -0.58 10.98
N PHE A 13 -9.64 -0.67 10.76
CA PHE A 13 -10.28 -1.81 10.10
C PHE A 13 -9.78 -1.97 8.66
N GLY A 14 -9.70 -0.88 7.89
CA GLY A 14 -9.16 -0.88 6.53
C GLY A 14 -7.73 -1.40 6.47
N ALA A 15 -6.88 -0.98 7.42
CA ALA A 15 -5.51 -1.49 7.51
C ALA A 15 -5.44 -3.01 7.75
N ILE A 16 -6.25 -3.54 8.65
CA ILE A 16 -6.32 -4.99 8.92
C ILE A 16 -6.84 -5.74 7.69
N ARG A 17 -7.89 -5.22 7.06
CA ARG A 17 -8.48 -5.83 5.87
C ARG A 17 -7.48 -5.90 4.73
N PHE A 18 -6.84 -4.79 4.40
CA PHE A 18 -5.82 -4.71 3.36
C PHE A 18 -4.69 -5.71 3.62
N GLN A 19 -4.18 -5.77 4.85
CA GLN A 19 -3.14 -6.74 5.21
C GLN A 19 -3.57 -8.19 5.00
N ARG A 20 -4.86 -8.52 5.17
CA ARG A 20 -5.41 -9.85 4.87
C ARG A 20 -5.53 -10.09 3.37
N GLU A 21 -5.93 -9.08 2.60
CA GLU A 21 -6.07 -9.15 1.14
C GLU A 21 -4.71 -9.31 0.44
N LEU A 22 -3.60 -8.91 1.07
CA LEU A 22 -2.24 -9.16 0.57
C LEU A 22 -1.78 -10.63 0.68
N LYS A 23 -2.28 -11.39 1.66
CA LYS A 23 -1.79 -12.75 1.96
C LYS A 23 -1.97 -13.76 0.82
N PRO A 24 -3.12 -13.85 0.13
CA PRO A 24 -3.31 -14.78 -0.99
C PRO A 24 -2.30 -14.60 -2.11
N TYR A 25 -1.75 -13.40 -2.26
CA TYR A 25 -0.76 -13.04 -3.28
C TYR A 25 0.68 -13.25 -2.81
N GLY A 26 0.88 -13.77 -1.59
CA GLY A 26 2.21 -13.95 -1.01
C GLY A 26 2.91 -12.63 -0.66
N ILE A 27 2.18 -11.51 -0.64
CA ILE A 27 2.72 -10.20 -0.31
C ILE A 27 2.79 -10.08 1.21
N LYS A 28 3.98 -9.77 1.72
CA LYS A 28 4.18 -9.56 3.15
C LYS A 28 3.72 -8.15 3.53
N GLY A 29 2.55 -8.05 4.16
CA GLY A 29 2.04 -6.82 4.77
C GLY A 29 2.24 -6.78 6.29
N VAL A 30 2.85 -5.71 6.80
CA VAL A 30 3.08 -5.45 8.22
C VAL A 30 2.31 -4.21 8.65
N ILE A 31 1.40 -4.37 9.61
CA ILE A 31 0.67 -3.27 10.21
C ILE A 31 1.59 -2.51 11.17
N LYS A 32 1.65 -1.19 11.06
CA LYS A 32 2.45 -0.32 11.95
C LYS A 32 1.80 1.07 12.09
N PRO A 33 2.17 1.88 13.10
CA PRO A 33 1.76 3.27 13.18
C PRO A 33 2.18 4.06 11.93
N VAL A 34 1.35 5.01 11.48
CA VAL A 34 1.70 5.87 10.34
C VAL A 34 2.98 6.68 10.68
N PRO A 35 3.99 6.70 9.80
CA PRO A 35 5.16 7.56 9.98
C PRO A 35 4.75 9.04 10.10
N ARG A 36 5.31 9.77 11.08
CA ARG A 36 5.00 11.20 11.30
C ARG A 36 5.28 12.09 10.07
N SER A 37 6.22 11.69 9.23
CA SER A 37 6.53 12.36 7.96
C SER A 37 5.44 12.21 6.91
N LEU A 38 4.55 11.21 7.04
CA LEU A 38 3.41 10.97 6.13
C LEU A 38 2.10 11.54 6.69
N SER A 39 1.93 11.55 8.01
CA SER A 39 0.76 12.15 8.67
C SER A 39 1.07 12.50 10.12
N SER A 40 0.54 13.63 10.58
CA SER A 40 0.56 14.02 11.99
C SER A 40 -0.53 13.31 12.83
N SER A 41 -1.44 12.59 12.19
CA SER A 41 -2.51 11.82 12.85
C SER A 41 -1.98 10.48 13.39
N CYS A 42 -2.57 9.97 14.47
CA CYS A 42 -2.24 8.67 15.08
C CYS A 42 -2.80 7.46 14.31
N GLY A 43 -2.76 7.51 12.98
CA GLY A 43 -3.32 6.48 12.11
C GLY A 43 -2.54 5.17 12.11
N THR A 44 -3.13 4.15 11.49
CA THR A 44 -2.49 2.86 11.23
C THR A 44 -2.19 2.74 9.73
N CYS A 45 -1.01 2.23 9.39
CA CYS A 45 -0.61 1.96 8.01
C CYS A 45 -0.20 0.50 7.85
N VAL A 46 -0.08 0.07 6.60
CA VAL A 46 0.50 -1.21 6.23
C VAL A 46 1.73 -0.95 5.37
N GLU A 47 2.89 -1.39 5.83
CA GLU A 47 4.08 -1.51 4.98
C GLU A 47 4.05 -2.86 4.27
N PHE A 48 4.32 -2.86 2.96
CA PHE A 48 4.35 -4.08 2.17
C PHE A 48 5.46 -4.06 1.12
N GLU A 49 5.92 -5.25 0.74
CA GLU A 49 7.02 -5.45 -0.21
C GLU A 49 6.51 -6.17 -1.45
N ILE A 50 6.80 -5.62 -2.63
CA ILE A 50 6.43 -6.20 -3.91
C ILE A 50 7.69 -6.63 -4.64
N ASP A 51 7.73 -7.90 -5.04
CA ASP A 51 8.75 -8.38 -5.97
C ASP A 51 8.33 -8.07 -7.42
N MET A 52 8.95 -7.07 -7.99
CA MET A 52 8.73 -6.59 -9.36
C MET A 52 9.10 -7.62 -10.43
N THR A 53 9.73 -8.74 -10.07
CA THR A 53 9.98 -9.85 -11.00
C THR A 53 8.74 -10.77 -11.13
N ASN A 54 7.79 -10.72 -10.21
CA ASN A 54 6.60 -11.58 -10.16
C ASN A 54 5.28 -10.78 -10.23
N LYS A 55 5.22 -9.72 -11.04
CA LYS A 55 4.07 -8.80 -11.12
C LYS A 55 2.77 -9.44 -11.60
N GLU A 56 2.85 -10.52 -12.38
CA GLU A 56 1.68 -11.17 -12.99
C GLU A 56 0.71 -11.78 -11.96
N ARG A 57 1.17 -12.04 -10.73
CA ARG A 57 0.31 -12.54 -9.64
C ARG A 57 -0.50 -11.44 -8.96
N LEU A 58 -0.29 -10.17 -9.31
CA LEU A 58 -0.88 -9.02 -8.63
C LEU A 58 -2.13 -8.47 -9.36
N SER A 59 -2.48 -9.00 -10.54
CA SER A 59 -3.54 -8.44 -11.40
C SER A 59 -4.94 -8.40 -10.78
N ASP A 60 -5.21 -9.22 -9.75
CA ASP A 60 -6.49 -9.26 -9.00
C ASP A 60 -6.38 -8.70 -7.57
N ALA A 61 -5.19 -8.29 -7.15
CA ALA A 61 -4.96 -7.76 -5.80
C ALA A 61 -5.49 -6.32 -5.67
N VAL A 62 -5.51 -5.79 -4.45
CA VAL A 62 -5.72 -4.34 -4.18
C VAL A 62 -4.70 -3.47 -4.94
N VAL A 63 -3.66 -4.08 -5.49
CA VAL A 63 -2.57 -3.42 -6.18
C VAL A 63 -2.33 -4.09 -7.53
N SER A 64 -2.48 -3.37 -8.64
CA SER A 64 -2.16 -3.83 -9.98
C SER A 64 -1.01 -3.01 -10.58
N PHE A 65 -0.38 -3.52 -11.65
CA PHE A 65 0.69 -2.80 -12.35
C PHE A 65 0.37 -2.70 -13.83
N GLU A 66 0.42 -1.50 -14.39
CA GLU A 66 0.39 -1.26 -15.84
C GLU A 66 1.55 -0.34 -16.22
N ASN A 67 2.34 -0.73 -17.24
CA ASN A 67 3.50 0.05 -17.72
C ASN A 67 4.47 0.48 -16.60
N ASN A 68 4.78 -0.41 -15.65
CA ASN A 68 5.56 -0.16 -14.44
C ASN A 68 4.95 0.81 -13.41
N ASN A 69 3.76 1.36 -13.67
CA ASN A 69 3.05 2.17 -12.69
C ASN A 69 2.16 1.27 -11.83
N MET A 70 2.19 1.52 -10.52
CA MET A 70 1.34 0.85 -9.57
C MET A 70 -0.02 1.55 -9.50
N PHE A 71 -1.08 0.76 -9.62
CA PHE A 71 -2.46 1.19 -9.49
C PHE A 71 -3.06 0.55 -8.25
N VAL A 72 -3.87 1.32 -7.53
CA VAL A 72 -4.52 0.87 -6.30
C VAL A 72 -6.01 0.72 -6.58
N ASN A 73 -6.51 -0.50 -6.45
CA ASN A 73 -7.92 -0.84 -6.59
C ASN A 73 -8.62 -0.77 -5.23
N ASP A 74 -8.89 0.44 -4.76
CA ASP A 74 -9.57 0.67 -3.47
C ASP A 74 -11.09 0.46 -3.57
N LYS A 75 -11.51 -0.81 -3.71
CA LYS A 75 -12.93 -1.19 -3.82
C LYS A 75 -13.79 -0.75 -2.63
N HIS A 76 -13.17 -0.44 -1.49
CA HIS A 76 -13.85 -0.15 -0.24
C HIS A 76 -13.74 1.32 0.18
N ASN A 77 -13.02 2.15 -0.58
CA ASN A 77 -12.72 3.54 -0.24
C ASN A 77 -12.10 3.68 1.17
N GLU A 78 -11.24 2.72 1.54
CA GLU A 78 -10.63 2.66 2.87
C GLU A 78 -9.20 3.22 2.86
N ILE A 79 -8.57 3.33 1.69
CA ILE A 79 -7.18 3.77 1.52
C ILE A 79 -7.15 5.29 1.36
N GLU A 80 -6.36 5.95 2.20
CA GLU A 80 -6.13 7.40 2.12
C GLU A 80 -5.09 7.75 1.06
N GLN A 81 -3.96 7.06 1.10
CA GLN A 81 -2.83 7.24 0.19
C GLN A 81 -1.96 5.99 0.19
N VAL A 82 -1.20 5.83 -0.90
CA VAL A 82 -0.12 4.86 -1.00
C VAL A 82 1.14 5.57 -1.47
N VAL A 83 2.26 5.26 -0.83
CA VAL A 83 3.57 5.82 -1.16
C VAL A 83 4.59 4.70 -1.35
N ALA A 84 5.53 4.89 -2.27
CA ALA A 84 6.74 4.09 -2.38
C ALA A 84 7.80 4.62 -1.41
N ILE A 85 8.55 3.72 -0.77
CA ILE A 85 9.68 4.06 0.07
C ILE A 85 10.92 4.15 -0.83
N THR A 86 11.55 5.31 -0.87
CA THR A 86 12.75 5.58 -1.65
C THR A 86 13.89 6.03 -0.73
N GLU A 87 15.12 6.11 -1.25
CA GLU A 87 16.26 6.63 -0.48
C GLU A 87 16.06 8.08 -0.03
N ASN A 88 15.27 8.85 -0.78
CA ASN A 88 14.98 10.26 -0.51
C ASN A 88 13.69 10.47 0.32
N GLY A 89 13.04 9.40 0.78
CA GLY A 89 11.83 9.46 1.60
C GLY A 89 10.66 8.71 0.99
N TYR A 90 9.56 9.41 0.72
CA TYR A 90 8.32 8.80 0.24
C TYR A 90 7.88 9.44 -1.08
N GLU A 91 7.64 8.61 -2.09
CA GLU A 91 7.08 9.04 -3.37
C GLU A 91 5.62 8.65 -3.46
N LYS A 92 4.75 9.58 -3.85
CA LYS A 92 3.31 9.35 -3.85
C LYS A 92 2.88 8.54 -5.07
N VAL A 93 2.22 7.42 -4.82
CA VAL A 93 1.70 6.50 -5.84
C VAL A 93 0.20 6.68 -6.01
N TYR A 94 -0.53 6.80 -4.90
CA TYR A 94 -1.97 6.97 -4.88
C TYR A 94 -2.38 7.96 -3.80
N MET A 95 -3.44 8.71 -4.04
CA MET A 95 -4.10 9.56 -3.05
C MET A 95 -5.59 9.58 -3.36
N ALA A 96 -6.41 9.26 -2.36
CA ALA A 96 -7.85 9.35 -2.47
C ALA A 96 -8.26 10.82 -2.73
N ARG A 97 -9.21 11.02 -3.64
CA ARG A 97 -9.87 12.31 -3.81
C ARG A 97 -10.95 12.41 -2.73
N GLN A 98 -10.83 13.38 -1.84
CA GLN A 98 -11.88 13.74 -0.88
C GLN A 98 -13.07 14.40 -1.60
#